data_AF-A0A495PUM5-F1
#
_entry.id   AF-A0A495PUM5-F1
#
_cell.length_a   1.000
_cell.length_b   1.000
_cell.length_c   1.000
_cell.angle_alpha   90.00
_cell.angle_beta   90.00
_cell.angle_gamma   90.00
#
_symmetry.space_group_name_H-M   'P 1'
#
loop_
_entity.id
_entity.type
_entity.pdbx_description
1 polymer ?
#
loop_
_entity_poly.entity_id
_entity_poly.type
_entity_poly.pdbx_seq_one_letter_code
_entity_poly.pdbx_strand_id
1 'polypeptide(L)'
;MKKHNFSAGPCILPQEVFQEASQAVINFNNTGLSILEISHRSKEFVAVMEDARQLALELLGLEGKGYKALFLQGGASMEFLMVAYNLLEKKAAYLNTGTWSSKAIKEAKLFGEVNVVASSEDKKYNYIPKGYMIPTDVDYFHCTSNNTIFGTQMKVFPTTPKPMVCDMSSDIFSRVLDFSKFDLIYAGAQKNMGPAGTTLVIVKEDLLGKVTRQIPSMLDYKVHIEKDSMFNTPAVYPVYVSYLTLKWLKAQGGIKAIEEKNEKKAALLYSEIDINPCFKGYTATEDRSIMNATFNLTDESLKEDFEAMLKEAGINGLNGHRSVGGYRASMYNALSLESVQVLVDVMSDLERKA
;
A
#
# COMPACT_ATOMS: atom_id res chain seq x y z
N MET A 1 27.58 -4.61 10.23
CA MET A 1 26.79 -5.44 9.31
C MET A 1 25.56 -4.66 8.88
N LYS A 2 25.27 -4.60 7.58
CA LYS A 2 24.07 -3.95 7.02
C LYS A 2 22.81 -4.68 7.52
N LYS A 3 21.73 -3.95 7.78
CA LYS A 3 20.45 -4.54 8.16
C LYS A 3 19.52 -4.58 6.96
N HIS A 4 18.82 -5.69 6.77
CA HIS A 4 17.87 -5.91 5.68
C HIS A 4 16.45 -5.94 6.26
N ASN A 5 15.71 -4.84 6.11
CA ASN A 5 14.40 -4.67 6.74
C ASN A 5 13.26 -5.07 5.81
N PHE A 6 12.71 -6.27 6.01
CA PHE A 6 11.57 -6.84 5.28
C PHE A 6 10.21 -6.57 5.96
N SER A 7 10.17 -5.66 6.96
CA SER A 7 8.94 -5.29 7.65
C SER A 7 7.83 -4.88 6.68
N ALA A 8 6.64 -5.43 6.88
CA ALA A 8 5.47 -5.16 6.03
C ALA A 8 4.82 -3.80 6.30
N GLY A 9 5.23 -3.08 7.34
CA GLY A 9 4.67 -1.80 7.74
C GLY A 9 4.88 -1.53 9.23
N PRO A 10 5.63 -0.48 9.63
CA PRO A 10 6.33 0.48 8.77
C PRO A 10 7.43 -0.16 7.91
N CYS A 11 7.50 0.25 6.65
CA CYS A 11 8.46 -0.25 5.66
C CYS A 11 9.84 0.41 5.77
N ILE A 12 10.80 -0.11 5.02
CA ILE A 12 12.06 0.58 4.72
C ILE A 12 11.81 1.79 3.81
N LEU A 13 12.54 2.89 4.04
CA LEU A 13 12.55 4.06 3.16
C LEU A 13 13.92 4.19 2.46
N PRO A 14 14.01 4.89 1.31
CA PRO A 14 15.29 5.15 0.67
C PRO A 14 16.27 5.89 1.58
N GLN A 15 17.56 5.56 1.52
CA GLN A 15 18.57 6.14 2.41
C GLN A 15 18.69 7.67 2.24
N GLU A 16 18.61 8.17 1.00
CA GLU A 16 18.64 9.60 0.69
C GLU A 16 17.44 10.34 1.30
N VAL A 17 16.26 9.71 1.28
CA VAL A 17 15.05 10.24 1.93
C VAL A 17 15.24 10.33 3.44
N PHE A 18 15.82 9.33 4.09
CA PHE A 18 16.13 9.38 5.52
C PHE A 18 17.09 10.53 5.88
N GLN A 19 18.11 10.75 5.05
CA GLN A 19 19.09 11.81 5.25
C GLN A 19 18.43 13.20 5.13
N GLU A 20 17.71 13.46 4.04
CA GLU A 20 17.04 14.74 3.82
C GLU A 20 15.93 15.00 4.86
N ALA A 21 15.17 13.97 5.24
CA ALA A 21 14.17 14.05 6.30
C ALA A 21 14.78 14.42 7.66
N SER A 22 15.91 13.81 8.00
CA SER A 22 16.63 14.07 9.25
C SER A 22 17.21 15.48 9.31
N GLN A 23 17.71 16.00 8.20
CA GLN A 23 18.18 17.39 8.14
C GLN A 23 17.04 18.41 8.28
N ALA A 24 15.86 18.12 7.73
CA ALA A 24 14.70 18.99 7.86
C ALA A 24 14.22 19.15 9.32
N VAL A 25 14.49 18.17 10.20
CA VAL A 25 14.21 18.29 11.64
C VAL A 25 15.11 19.33 12.29
N ILE A 26 16.34 19.50 11.81
CA ILE A 26 17.30 20.47 12.36
C ILE A 26 17.12 21.85 11.72
N ASN A 27 17.02 21.91 10.40
CA ASN A 27 16.85 23.15 9.64
C ASN A 27 16.15 22.85 8.31
N PHE A 28 14.84 23.06 8.27
CA PHE A 28 14.04 22.83 7.09
C PHE A 28 14.33 23.89 6.03
N ASN A 29 14.78 23.45 4.85
CA ASN A 29 15.03 24.29 3.68
C ASN A 29 15.86 25.56 3.95
N ASN A 30 16.82 25.49 4.89
CA ASN A 30 17.66 26.61 5.32
C ASN A 30 16.87 27.82 5.86
N THR A 31 15.64 27.59 6.35
CA THR A 31 14.79 28.64 6.95
C THR A 31 15.28 29.06 8.34
N GLY A 32 16.15 28.26 8.97
CA GLY A 32 16.54 28.40 10.37
C GLY A 32 15.53 27.81 11.35
N LEU A 33 14.47 27.14 10.86
CA LEU A 33 13.41 26.53 11.66
C LEU A 33 13.29 25.03 11.39
N SER A 34 12.79 24.27 12.35
CA SER A 34 12.47 22.84 12.17
C SER A 34 11.20 22.65 11.35
N ILE A 35 11.15 21.64 10.48
CA ILE A 35 9.90 21.17 9.82
C ILE A 35 8.81 20.83 10.86
N LEU A 36 9.20 20.50 12.10
CA LEU A 36 8.29 20.16 13.19
C LEU A 36 7.64 21.38 13.86
N GLU A 37 8.18 22.58 13.62
CA GLU A 37 7.79 23.82 14.29
C GLU A 37 7.13 24.82 13.34
N ILE A 38 7.29 24.63 12.03
CA ILE A 38 6.65 25.51 11.05
C ILE A 38 5.13 25.34 11.03
N SER A 39 4.43 26.44 10.77
CA SER A 39 2.99 26.40 10.52
C SER A 39 2.69 25.65 9.23
N HIS A 40 1.66 24.81 9.22
CA HIS A 40 1.13 24.18 8.01
C HIS A 40 0.50 25.20 7.03
N ARG A 41 0.40 26.48 7.41
CA ARG A 41 -0.02 27.60 6.55
C ARG A 41 1.15 28.44 6.04
N SER A 42 2.37 28.15 6.48
CA SER A 42 3.57 28.82 5.98
C SER A 42 3.74 28.53 4.49
N LYS A 43 4.35 29.45 3.75
CA LYS A 43 4.57 29.29 2.30
C LYS A 43 5.39 28.03 2.02
N GLU A 44 6.34 27.76 2.91
CA GLU A 44 7.29 26.66 2.83
C GLU A 44 6.57 25.30 2.95
N PHE A 45 5.62 25.15 3.88
CA PHE A 45 4.86 23.90 3.98
C PHE A 45 3.75 23.77 2.93
N VAL A 46 3.09 24.88 2.56
CA VAL A 46 2.08 24.87 1.49
C VAL A 46 2.70 24.34 0.20
N ALA A 47 3.91 24.78 -0.15
CA ALA A 47 4.65 24.26 -1.30
C ALA A 47 4.90 22.74 -1.21
N VAL A 48 5.28 22.22 -0.03
CA VAL A 48 5.43 20.76 0.16
C VAL A 48 4.13 20.01 -0.11
N MET A 49 3.01 20.49 0.42
CA MET A 49 1.71 19.83 0.24
C MET A 49 1.25 19.87 -1.22
N GLU A 50 1.38 21.03 -1.88
CA GLU A 50 1.03 21.20 -3.29
C GLU A 50 1.88 20.29 -4.20
N ASP A 51 3.20 20.31 -4.01
CA ASP A 51 4.12 19.48 -4.77
C ASP A 51 3.86 17.98 -4.54
N ALA A 52 3.60 17.56 -3.30
CA ALA A 52 3.28 16.17 -2.99
C ALA A 52 2.03 15.68 -3.72
N ARG A 53 0.96 16.50 -3.70
CA ARG A 53 -0.31 16.20 -4.37
C ARG A 53 -0.14 16.16 -5.88
N GLN A 54 0.55 17.13 -6.45
CA GLN A 54 0.79 17.19 -7.89
C GLN A 54 1.63 16.01 -8.36
N LEU A 55 2.73 15.71 -7.66
CA LEU A 55 3.62 14.62 -8.01
C LEU A 55 2.95 13.25 -7.90
N ALA A 56 2.04 13.06 -6.93
CA ALA A 56 1.23 11.86 -6.86
C ALA A 56 0.33 11.69 -8.11
N LEU A 57 -0.31 12.76 -8.58
CA LEU A 57 -1.12 12.73 -9.81
C LEU A 57 -0.27 12.49 -11.06
N GLU A 58 0.89 13.14 -11.15
CA GLU A 58 1.85 12.96 -12.26
C GLU A 58 2.30 11.50 -12.36
N LEU A 59 2.77 10.91 -11.26
CA LEU A 59 3.27 9.54 -11.23
C LEU A 59 2.18 8.53 -11.62
N LEU A 60 0.92 8.79 -11.28
CA LEU A 60 -0.21 7.95 -11.67
C LEU A 60 -0.76 8.25 -13.07
N GLY A 61 -0.24 9.27 -13.76
CA GLY A 61 -0.74 9.70 -15.06
C GLY A 61 -2.18 10.22 -15.01
N LEU A 62 -2.55 10.91 -13.93
CA LEU A 62 -3.91 11.40 -13.65
C LEU A 62 -4.04 12.93 -13.73
N GLU A 63 -2.96 13.65 -14.05
CA GLU A 63 -2.98 15.10 -14.25
C GLU A 63 -4.01 15.52 -15.30
N GLY A 64 -4.81 16.54 -14.98
CA GLY A 64 -5.84 17.07 -15.88
C GLY A 64 -7.05 16.15 -16.11
N LYS A 65 -7.13 14.98 -15.45
CA LYS A 65 -8.21 13.99 -15.65
C LYS A 65 -9.37 14.10 -14.63
N GLY A 66 -9.50 15.25 -13.95
CA GLY A 66 -10.56 15.48 -12.95
C GLY A 66 -10.32 14.85 -11.58
N TYR A 67 -9.09 14.38 -11.31
CA TYR A 67 -8.70 13.82 -10.01
C TYR A 67 -8.13 14.88 -9.07
N LYS A 68 -8.35 14.67 -7.78
CA LYS A 68 -7.67 15.38 -6.69
C LYS A 68 -6.87 14.37 -5.88
N ALA A 69 -5.64 14.75 -5.55
CA ALA A 69 -4.85 14.06 -4.54
C ALA A 69 -5.04 14.74 -3.19
N LEU A 70 -5.19 13.96 -2.13
CA LEU A 70 -5.28 14.40 -0.74
C LEU A 70 -4.30 13.63 0.14
N PHE A 71 -3.71 14.31 1.11
CA PHE A 71 -2.93 13.69 2.18
C PHE A 71 -3.67 13.83 3.52
N LEU A 72 -4.29 12.74 3.96
CA LEU A 72 -5.16 12.70 5.14
C LEU A 72 -4.53 11.92 6.30
N GLN A 73 -5.20 11.91 7.45
CA GLN A 73 -4.79 11.22 8.68
C GLN A 73 -5.67 9.98 8.94
N GLY A 74 -5.27 9.13 9.89
CA GLY A 74 -6.08 7.97 10.34
C GLY A 74 -5.78 6.65 9.63
N GLY A 75 -4.96 6.66 8.57
CA GLY A 75 -4.57 5.45 7.84
C GLY A 75 -5.70 4.87 6.99
N ALA A 76 -5.42 3.77 6.29
CA ALA A 76 -6.41 3.06 5.46
C ALA A 76 -7.67 2.63 6.23
N SER A 77 -7.57 2.39 7.55
CA SER A 77 -8.74 2.07 8.37
C SER A 77 -9.76 3.21 8.44
N MET A 78 -9.31 4.47 8.39
CA MET A 78 -10.23 5.61 8.30
C MET A 78 -10.90 5.67 6.93
N GLU A 79 -10.20 5.29 5.86
CA GLU A 79 -10.77 5.26 4.51
C GLU A 79 -11.86 4.21 4.34
N PHE A 80 -11.81 3.10 5.07
CA PHE A 80 -12.91 2.12 5.11
C PHE A 80 -14.24 2.78 5.51
N LEU A 81 -14.18 3.73 6.44
CA LEU A 81 -15.30 4.52 6.92
C LEU A 81 -15.62 5.70 5.98
N MET A 82 -14.61 6.48 5.60
CA MET A 82 -14.79 7.69 4.76
C MET A 82 -15.35 7.35 3.38
N VAL A 83 -14.90 6.28 2.75
CA VAL A 83 -15.46 5.82 1.46
C VAL A 83 -16.96 5.56 1.60
N ALA A 84 -17.39 4.84 2.64
CA ALA A 84 -18.80 4.54 2.85
C ALA A 84 -19.61 5.82 3.16
N TYR A 85 -19.06 6.75 3.95
CA TYR A 85 -19.71 8.03 4.22
C TYR A 85 -19.95 8.85 2.95
N ASN A 86 -18.96 8.90 2.05
CA ASN A 86 -19.00 9.78 0.88
C ASN A 86 -19.71 9.16 -0.31
N LEU A 87 -19.71 7.83 -0.45
CA LEU A 87 -20.10 7.15 -1.69
C LEU A 87 -21.26 6.15 -1.55
N LEU A 88 -21.51 5.58 -0.37
CA LEU A 88 -22.53 4.54 -0.21
C LEU A 88 -23.89 5.17 0.05
N GLU A 89 -24.82 5.22 -0.91
CA GLU A 89 -26.18 5.72 -0.67
C GLU A 89 -27.13 4.59 -0.25
N LYS A 90 -27.09 3.46 -0.97
CA LYS A 90 -27.96 2.31 -0.76
C LYS A 90 -27.19 0.99 -0.70
N LYS A 91 -26.33 0.72 -1.68
CA LYS A 91 -25.75 -0.61 -1.90
C LYS A 91 -24.35 -0.53 -2.49
N ALA A 92 -23.40 -1.27 -1.92
CA ALA A 92 -22.04 -1.38 -2.46
C ALA A 92 -21.69 -2.84 -2.78
N ALA A 93 -20.88 -3.04 -3.84
CA ALA A 93 -20.28 -4.31 -4.17
C ALA A 93 -18.85 -4.39 -3.62
N TYR A 94 -18.46 -5.54 -3.06
CA TYR A 94 -17.12 -5.76 -2.52
C TYR A 94 -16.54 -7.09 -2.98
N LEU A 95 -15.25 -7.10 -3.30
CA LEU A 95 -14.46 -8.33 -3.46
C LEU A 95 -13.74 -8.63 -2.13
N ASN A 96 -14.03 -9.76 -1.49
CA ASN A 96 -13.40 -10.12 -0.21
C ASN A 96 -12.18 -11.04 -0.39
N THR A 97 -10.99 -10.45 -0.45
CA THR A 97 -9.73 -11.19 -0.69
C THR A 97 -8.77 -11.19 0.50
N GLY A 98 -9.18 -10.69 1.65
CA GLY A 98 -8.33 -10.73 2.84
C GLY A 98 -8.82 -9.86 4.00
N THR A 99 -7.90 -9.62 4.93
CA THR A 99 -8.17 -8.90 6.17
C THR A 99 -8.58 -7.45 5.93
N TRP A 100 -8.00 -6.80 4.91
CA TRP A 100 -8.27 -5.39 4.61
C TRP A 100 -9.66 -5.21 3.98
N SER A 101 -9.99 -6.02 2.96
CA SER A 101 -11.34 -6.03 2.38
C SER A 101 -12.41 -6.43 3.40
N SER A 102 -12.14 -7.41 4.26
CA SER A 102 -13.06 -7.81 5.33
C SER A 102 -13.38 -6.67 6.31
N LYS A 103 -12.36 -5.85 6.64
CA LYS A 103 -12.55 -4.67 7.49
C LYS A 103 -13.33 -3.57 6.77
N ALA A 104 -13.04 -3.32 5.49
CA ALA A 104 -13.78 -2.37 4.67
C ALA A 104 -15.27 -2.74 4.53
N ILE A 105 -15.56 -4.03 4.30
CA ILE A 105 -16.92 -4.59 4.28
C ILE A 105 -17.63 -4.34 5.61
N LYS A 106 -16.94 -4.56 6.74
CA LYS A 106 -17.53 -4.37 8.07
C LYS A 106 -17.98 -2.93 8.29
N GLU A 107 -17.16 -1.95 7.93
CA GLU A 107 -17.53 -0.52 8.05
C GLU A 107 -18.69 -0.16 7.11
N ALA A 108 -18.65 -0.61 5.85
CA ALA A 108 -19.69 -0.31 4.86
C ALA A 108 -21.10 -0.82 5.26
N LYS A 109 -21.17 -1.96 5.97
CA LYS A 109 -22.44 -2.51 6.50
C LYS A 109 -23.16 -1.58 7.48
N LEU A 110 -22.49 -0.57 8.03
CA LEU A 110 -23.11 0.43 8.90
C LEU A 110 -23.96 1.45 8.11
N PHE A 111 -23.82 1.50 6.78
CA PHE A 111 -24.38 2.57 5.94
C PHE A 111 -25.40 2.10 4.90
N GLY A 112 -25.39 0.81 4.54
CA GLY A 112 -26.25 0.28 3.50
C GLY A 112 -26.05 -1.21 3.26
N GLU A 113 -26.67 -1.71 2.18
CA GLU A 113 -26.51 -3.09 1.74
C GLU A 113 -25.10 -3.32 1.20
N VAL A 114 -24.49 -4.44 1.57
CA VAL A 114 -23.19 -4.86 1.03
C VAL A 114 -23.35 -6.19 0.32
N ASN A 115 -23.09 -6.18 -0.98
CA ASN A 115 -23.00 -7.38 -1.80
C ASN A 115 -21.54 -7.83 -1.94
N VAL A 116 -21.18 -8.94 -1.31
CA VAL A 116 -19.87 -9.57 -1.49
C VAL A 116 -19.91 -10.42 -2.76
N VAL A 117 -19.43 -9.87 -3.88
CA VAL A 117 -19.57 -10.49 -5.22
C VAL A 117 -18.72 -11.74 -5.39
N ALA A 118 -17.62 -11.84 -4.62
CA ALA A 118 -16.82 -13.04 -4.46
C ALA A 118 -15.93 -12.95 -3.22
N SER A 119 -15.47 -14.10 -2.73
CA SER A 119 -14.57 -14.21 -1.58
C SER A 119 -13.56 -15.34 -1.80
N SER A 120 -12.32 -15.18 -1.31
CA SER A 120 -11.34 -16.28 -1.23
C SER A 120 -11.17 -16.83 0.19
N GLU A 121 -12.09 -16.49 1.09
CA GLU A 121 -12.09 -16.96 2.48
C GLU A 121 -12.13 -18.50 2.60
N ASP A 122 -12.76 -19.18 1.64
CA ASP A 122 -12.86 -20.65 1.58
C ASP A 122 -11.50 -21.36 1.52
N LYS A 123 -10.46 -20.68 0.99
CA LYS A 123 -9.06 -21.12 1.01
C LYS A 123 -8.18 -20.20 1.84
N LYS A 124 -8.71 -19.60 2.90
CA LYS A 124 -7.99 -18.71 3.81
C LYS A 124 -7.27 -17.56 3.08
N TYR A 125 -7.90 -17.05 2.01
CA TYR A 125 -7.42 -15.92 1.22
C TYR A 125 -6.14 -16.15 0.42
N ASN A 126 -5.79 -17.41 0.10
CA ASN A 126 -4.56 -17.74 -0.63
C ASN A 126 -4.67 -17.58 -2.18
N TYR A 127 -5.77 -17.05 -2.70
CA TYR A 127 -5.99 -16.75 -4.12
C TYR A 127 -6.89 -15.52 -4.30
N ILE A 128 -7.02 -15.03 -5.54
CA ILE A 128 -7.94 -13.96 -5.95
C ILE A 128 -9.08 -14.58 -6.77
N PRO A 129 -10.35 -14.50 -6.32
CA PRO A 129 -11.49 -15.03 -7.06
C PRO A 129 -11.62 -14.42 -8.46
N LYS A 130 -12.08 -15.22 -9.42
CA LYS A 130 -12.30 -14.81 -10.83
C LYS A 130 -13.75 -15.10 -11.23
N GLY A 131 -14.19 -14.56 -12.37
CA GLY A 131 -15.51 -14.89 -12.97
C GLY A 131 -16.72 -14.35 -12.21
N TYR A 132 -16.54 -13.41 -11.27
CA TYR A 132 -17.64 -12.73 -10.59
C TYR A 132 -18.22 -11.61 -11.44
N MET A 133 -19.50 -11.31 -11.23
CA MET A 133 -20.19 -10.18 -11.88
C MET A 133 -20.43 -9.06 -10.87
N ILE A 134 -20.14 -7.83 -11.28
CA ILE A 134 -20.44 -6.64 -10.49
C ILE A 134 -21.86 -6.18 -10.85
N PRO A 135 -22.80 -6.11 -9.90
CA PRO A 135 -24.17 -5.68 -10.18
C PRO A 135 -24.23 -4.22 -10.65
N THR A 136 -25.23 -3.88 -11.45
CA THR A 136 -25.46 -2.52 -11.95
C THR A 136 -26.33 -1.66 -11.02
N ASP A 137 -26.85 -2.22 -9.93
CA ASP A 137 -27.65 -1.52 -8.91
C ASP A 137 -26.83 -1.05 -7.70
N VAL A 138 -25.49 -1.13 -7.77
CA VAL A 138 -24.61 -0.63 -6.70
C VAL A 138 -24.13 0.81 -6.95
N ASP A 139 -23.78 1.49 -5.87
CA ASP A 139 -23.20 2.83 -5.85
C ASP A 139 -21.70 2.81 -6.19
N TYR A 140 -20.99 1.78 -5.76
CA TYR A 140 -19.59 1.52 -6.14
C TYR A 140 -19.23 0.04 -5.99
N PHE A 141 -18.10 -0.34 -6.60
CA PHE A 141 -17.39 -1.59 -6.37
C PHE A 141 -16.07 -1.31 -5.64
N HIS A 142 -15.79 -2.07 -4.59
CA HIS A 142 -14.55 -1.95 -3.81
C HIS A 142 -13.71 -3.22 -3.89
N CYS A 143 -12.40 -3.04 -4.06
CA CYS A 143 -11.42 -4.11 -4.04
C CYS A 143 -10.12 -3.70 -3.32
N THR A 144 -9.32 -4.70 -2.97
CA THR A 144 -7.96 -4.51 -2.44
C THR A 144 -6.98 -5.08 -3.46
N SER A 145 -6.14 -4.23 -4.06
CA SER A 145 -5.21 -4.63 -5.13
C SER A 145 -4.15 -5.62 -4.65
N ASN A 146 -3.73 -5.52 -3.39
CA ASN A 146 -2.67 -6.34 -2.79
C ASN A 146 -2.93 -6.66 -1.31
N ASN A 147 -2.98 -7.95 -0.95
CA ASN A 147 -3.23 -8.42 0.40
C ASN A 147 -1.92 -8.77 1.11
N THR A 148 -1.37 -7.82 1.87
CA THR A 148 -0.06 -7.97 2.54
C THR A 148 0.08 -9.17 3.47
N ILE A 149 -1.00 -9.67 4.07
CA ILE A 149 -0.95 -10.79 5.02
C ILE A 149 -0.84 -12.11 4.29
N PHE A 150 -1.58 -12.25 3.19
CA PHE A 150 -1.70 -13.52 2.47
C PHE A 150 -0.75 -13.60 1.29
N GLY A 151 -0.23 -12.47 0.81
CA GLY A 151 0.68 -12.43 -0.34
C GLY A 151 -0.03 -12.59 -1.68
N THR A 152 -1.32 -12.28 -1.75
CA THR A 152 -2.10 -12.25 -3.00
C THR A 152 -2.14 -10.85 -3.59
N GLN A 153 -2.14 -10.73 -4.91
CA GLN A 153 -2.22 -9.47 -5.65
C GLN A 153 -3.10 -9.64 -6.90
N MET A 154 -4.04 -8.73 -7.09
CA MET A 154 -4.86 -8.67 -8.30
C MET A 154 -3.98 -8.34 -9.51
N LYS A 155 -3.86 -9.26 -10.46
CA LYS A 155 -3.13 -9.03 -11.72
C LYS A 155 -3.96 -8.30 -12.77
N VAL A 156 -5.26 -8.56 -12.76
CA VAL A 156 -6.24 -7.96 -13.67
C VAL A 156 -7.39 -7.40 -12.84
N PHE A 157 -7.82 -6.19 -13.18
CA PHE A 157 -8.96 -5.53 -12.57
C PHE A 157 -10.22 -5.72 -13.43
N PRO A 158 -11.40 -5.89 -12.82
CA PRO A 158 -12.64 -6.06 -13.56
C PRO A 158 -13.00 -4.77 -14.32
N THR A 159 -13.79 -4.89 -15.38
CA THR A 159 -14.43 -3.72 -16.01
C THR A 159 -15.83 -3.57 -15.43
N THR A 160 -16.21 -2.35 -15.07
CA THR A 160 -17.54 -2.04 -14.50
C THR A 160 -17.96 -0.63 -14.90
N PRO A 161 -19.26 -0.37 -15.17
CA PRO A 161 -19.77 0.98 -15.36
C PRO A 161 -19.96 1.74 -14.05
N LYS A 162 -19.71 1.09 -12.90
CA LYS A 162 -19.84 1.67 -11.57
C LYS A 162 -18.50 2.20 -11.05
N PRO A 163 -18.52 3.22 -10.20
CA PRO A 163 -17.31 3.71 -9.56
C PRO A 163 -16.48 2.58 -8.94
N MET A 164 -15.19 2.57 -9.24
CA MET A 164 -14.25 1.60 -8.69
C MET A 164 -13.41 2.24 -7.59
N VAL A 165 -13.51 1.68 -6.39
CA VAL A 165 -12.72 2.04 -5.22
C VAL A 165 -11.64 0.98 -4.98
N CYS A 166 -10.40 1.40 -4.77
CA CYS A 166 -9.29 0.46 -4.55
C CYS A 166 -8.41 0.85 -3.36
N ASP A 167 -8.23 -0.10 -2.43
CA ASP A 167 -7.15 -0.05 -1.45
C ASP A 167 -5.85 -0.50 -2.14
N MET A 168 -4.94 0.46 -2.34
CA MET A 168 -3.61 0.23 -2.93
C MET A 168 -2.49 0.44 -1.92
N SER A 169 -2.78 0.37 -0.61
CA SER A 169 -1.81 0.73 0.44
C SER A 169 -0.44 0.06 0.26
N SER A 170 -0.39 -1.20 -0.17
CA SER A 170 0.86 -1.98 -0.29
C SER A 170 1.49 -2.03 -1.66
N ASP A 171 0.82 -1.58 -2.72
CA ASP A 171 1.32 -1.70 -4.08
C ASP A 171 1.12 -0.43 -4.93
N ILE A 172 0.63 0.68 -4.34
CA ILE A 172 0.62 1.99 -4.98
C ILE A 172 2.04 2.33 -5.45
N PHE A 173 2.16 2.85 -6.67
CA PHE A 173 3.45 3.20 -7.29
C PHE A 173 4.44 2.04 -7.50
N SER A 174 4.01 0.77 -7.42
CA SER A 174 4.93 -0.38 -7.58
C SER A 174 4.99 -0.96 -8.99
N ARG A 175 3.95 -0.72 -9.81
CA ARG A 175 3.75 -1.30 -11.12
C ARG A 175 2.90 -0.40 -12.01
N VAL A 176 3.08 -0.49 -13.32
CA VAL A 176 2.33 0.29 -14.30
C VAL A 176 0.90 -0.23 -14.36
N LEU A 177 -0.06 0.66 -14.15
CA LEU A 177 -1.49 0.40 -14.30
C LEU A 177 -2.13 1.56 -15.03
N ASP A 178 -3.24 1.28 -15.72
CA ASP A 178 -4.16 2.35 -16.12
C ASP A 178 -4.95 2.80 -14.90
N PHE A 179 -4.41 3.78 -14.17
CA PHE A 179 -5.03 4.29 -12.96
C PHE A 179 -6.34 5.06 -13.23
N SER A 180 -6.65 5.41 -14.49
CA SER A 180 -7.90 6.09 -14.84
C SER A 180 -9.15 5.21 -14.68
N LYS A 181 -8.95 3.89 -14.53
CA LYS A 181 -9.99 2.89 -14.25
C LYS A 181 -10.52 2.95 -12.82
N PHE A 182 -9.83 3.63 -11.91
CA PHE A 182 -10.24 3.77 -10.52
C PHE A 182 -10.78 5.16 -10.27
N ASP A 183 -11.95 5.28 -9.65
CA ASP A 183 -12.57 6.56 -9.34
C ASP A 183 -12.15 7.06 -7.94
N LEU A 184 -11.77 6.13 -7.06
CA LEU A 184 -11.12 6.43 -5.79
C LEU A 184 -10.02 5.40 -5.50
N ILE A 185 -8.81 5.87 -5.23
CA ILE A 185 -7.70 5.07 -4.71
C ILE A 185 -7.35 5.62 -3.34
N TYR A 186 -7.10 4.74 -2.37
CA TYR A 186 -6.46 5.15 -1.13
C TYR A 186 -5.29 4.25 -0.76
N ALA A 187 -4.29 4.83 -0.10
CA ALA A 187 -3.09 4.14 0.30
C ALA A 187 -2.52 4.71 1.61
N GLY A 188 -2.52 3.91 2.67
CA GLY A 188 -1.78 4.24 3.89
C GLY A 188 -0.27 4.28 3.59
N ALA A 189 0.40 5.36 4.00
CA ALA A 189 1.77 5.63 3.55
C ALA A 189 2.79 4.59 4.00
N GLN A 190 2.60 3.97 5.17
CA GLN A 190 3.57 3.16 5.91
C GLN A 190 4.08 1.89 5.20
N LYS A 191 3.62 1.60 3.99
CA LYS A 191 3.96 0.39 3.24
C LYS A 191 4.86 0.69 2.04
N ASN A 192 4.37 1.41 1.02
CA ASN A 192 5.16 1.62 -0.21
C ASN A 192 5.45 3.09 -0.53
N MET A 193 5.01 4.04 0.29
CA MET A 193 5.06 5.48 -0.02
C MET A 193 5.83 6.32 0.98
N GLY A 194 5.80 5.99 2.28
CA GLY A 194 6.35 6.86 3.31
C GLY A 194 6.25 6.27 4.71
N PRO A 195 6.44 7.09 5.77
CA PRO A 195 6.28 6.66 7.15
C PRO A 195 4.80 6.53 7.52
N ALA A 196 4.50 5.89 8.65
CA ALA A 196 3.17 5.92 9.22
C ALA A 196 2.76 7.35 9.63
N GLY A 197 1.48 7.66 9.51
CA GLY A 197 0.90 8.94 9.96
C GLY A 197 0.14 9.71 8.88
N THR A 198 0.24 9.32 7.61
CA THR A 198 -0.57 9.90 6.53
C THR A 198 -1.12 8.84 5.57
N THR A 199 -2.20 9.20 4.87
CA THR A 199 -2.87 8.41 3.85
C THR A 199 -2.98 9.25 2.59
N LEU A 200 -2.55 8.70 1.45
CA LEU A 200 -2.85 9.29 0.15
C LEU A 200 -4.26 8.85 -0.28
N VAL A 201 -5.08 9.81 -0.69
CA VAL A 201 -6.36 9.56 -1.37
C VAL A 201 -6.32 10.24 -2.73
N ILE A 202 -6.63 9.50 -3.78
CA ILE A 202 -6.80 9.99 -5.14
C ILE A 202 -8.27 9.79 -5.50
N VAL A 203 -9.00 10.86 -5.77
CA VAL A 203 -10.45 10.80 -5.96
C VAL A 203 -10.87 11.66 -7.14
N LYS A 204 -11.77 11.15 -8.01
CA LYS A 204 -12.43 11.97 -9.02
C LYS A 204 -13.39 12.95 -8.34
N GLU A 205 -13.28 14.22 -8.68
CA GLU A 205 -14.08 15.27 -8.04
C GLU A 205 -15.59 15.10 -8.30
N ASP A 206 -15.96 14.66 -9.51
CA ASP A 206 -17.34 14.43 -9.92
C ASP A 206 -17.98 13.18 -9.27
N LEU A 207 -17.21 12.39 -8.53
CA LEU A 207 -17.70 11.25 -7.76
C LEU A 207 -18.47 11.68 -6.51
N LEU A 208 -18.17 12.87 -5.98
CA LEU A 208 -18.59 13.33 -4.65
C LEU A 208 -19.94 14.07 -4.66
N GLY A 209 -20.55 14.20 -3.49
CA GLY A 209 -21.80 14.97 -3.30
C GLY A 209 -23.07 14.28 -3.80
N LYS A 210 -23.04 12.94 -3.96
CA LYS A 210 -24.16 12.13 -4.47
C LYS A 210 -24.96 11.43 -3.38
N VAL A 211 -24.48 11.44 -2.14
CA VAL A 211 -25.19 10.86 -0.99
C VAL A 211 -26.11 11.89 -0.34
N THR A 212 -27.24 11.44 0.20
CA THR A 212 -28.24 12.32 0.84
C THR A 212 -27.94 12.60 2.31
N ARG A 213 -27.12 11.77 2.95
CA ARG A 213 -26.74 11.92 4.35
C ARG A 213 -25.88 13.14 4.59
N GLN A 214 -26.00 13.71 5.78
CA GLN A 214 -25.04 14.67 6.28
C GLN A 214 -23.71 13.98 6.60
N ILE A 215 -22.62 14.48 6.02
CA ILE A 215 -21.27 13.99 6.27
C ILE A 215 -20.60 14.93 7.29
N PRO A 216 -20.07 14.41 8.42
CA PRO A 216 -19.25 15.22 9.33
C PRO A 216 -18.02 15.78 8.59
N SER A 217 -17.66 17.03 8.85
CA SER A 217 -16.62 17.75 8.09
C SER A 217 -15.27 17.03 8.02
N MET A 218 -14.83 16.37 9.10
CA MET A 218 -13.59 15.59 9.10
C MET A 218 -13.62 14.36 8.18
N LEU A 219 -14.82 13.86 7.85
CA LEU A 219 -15.03 12.70 7.00
C LEU A 219 -15.41 13.08 5.56
N ASP A 220 -15.64 14.36 5.26
CA ASP A 220 -16.08 14.83 3.94
C ASP A 220 -14.89 15.15 3.02
N TYR A 221 -14.76 14.41 1.92
CA TYR A 221 -13.68 14.65 0.96
C TYR A 221 -13.77 16.03 0.30
N LYS A 222 -14.97 16.59 0.09
CA LYS A 222 -15.14 17.93 -0.51
C LYS A 222 -14.52 18.99 0.39
N VAL A 223 -14.73 18.90 1.70
CA VAL A 223 -14.12 19.81 2.68
C VAL A 223 -12.59 19.73 2.63
N HIS A 224 -12.04 18.52 2.54
CA HIS A 224 -10.59 18.33 2.41
C HIS A 224 -10.04 18.84 1.07
N ILE A 225 -10.78 18.70 -0.03
CA ILE A 225 -10.42 19.26 -1.34
C ILE A 225 -10.41 20.78 -1.31
N GLU A 226 -11.47 21.41 -0.80
CA GLU A 226 -11.60 22.88 -0.68
C GLU A 226 -10.52 23.51 0.18
N LYS A 227 -9.88 22.72 1.05
CA LYS A 227 -8.80 23.16 1.94
C LYS A 227 -7.46 22.54 1.59
N ASP A 228 -7.33 21.95 0.40
CA ASP A 228 -6.05 21.46 -0.12
C ASP A 228 -5.34 20.47 0.81
N SER A 229 -6.09 19.53 1.39
CA SER A 229 -5.64 18.56 2.43
C SER A 229 -5.29 19.18 3.79
N MET A 230 -5.54 20.46 3.96
CA MET A 230 -5.21 21.22 5.16
C MET A 230 -6.49 21.80 5.77
N PHE A 231 -7.55 21.01 5.89
CA PHE A 231 -8.76 21.44 6.60
C PHE A 231 -8.45 21.69 8.09
N ASN A 232 -7.83 20.70 8.74
CA ASN A 232 -7.21 20.81 10.06
C ASN A 232 -5.67 20.78 9.92
N THR A 233 -4.95 20.72 11.05
CA THR A 233 -3.49 20.54 11.06
C THR A 233 -3.14 19.15 10.49
N PRO A 234 -2.46 19.06 9.33
CA PRO A 234 -2.09 17.79 8.73
C PRO A 234 -0.90 17.15 9.45
N ALA A 235 -0.59 15.90 9.10
CA ALA A 235 0.62 15.23 9.57
C ALA A 235 1.87 15.77 8.82
N VAL A 236 2.31 16.98 9.18
CA VAL A 236 3.37 17.76 8.51
C VAL A 236 4.58 16.91 8.12
N TYR A 237 5.19 16.24 9.10
CA TYR A 237 6.39 15.45 8.85
C TYR A 237 6.13 14.18 8.01
N PRO A 238 5.11 13.34 8.30
CA PRO A 238 4.76 12.23 7.42
C PRO A 238 4.45 12.61 5.96
N VAL A 239 3.79 13.74 5.73
CA VAL A 239 3.55 14.26 4.37
C VAL A 239 4.85 14.63 3.70
N TYR A 240 5.72 15.37 4.39
CA TYR A 240 7.03 15.75 3.87
C TYR A 240 7.90 14.53 3.48
N VAL A 241 7.99 13.52 4.34
CA VAL A 241 8.77 12.32 4.02
C VAL A 241 8.16 11.51 2.86
N SER A 242 6.83 11.49 2.75
CA SER A 242 6.14 10.90 1.60
C SER A 242 6.48 11.65 0.31
N TYR A 243 6.45 12.98 0.34
CA TYR A 243 6.88 13.84 -0.78
C TYR A 243 8.31 13.54 -1.23
N LEU A 244 9.27 13.45 -0.29
CA LEU A 244 10.65 13.08 -0.61
C LEU A 244 10.74 11.70 -1.26
N THR A 245 9.94 10.74 -0.80
CA THR A 245 9.90 9.39 -1.39
C THR A 245 9.33 9.40 -2.81
N LEU A 246 8.31 10.24 -3.08
CA LEU A 246 7.78 10.43 -4.44
C LEU A 246 8.82 11.09 -5.36
N LYS A 247 9.57 12.09 -4.87
CA LYS A 247 10.69 12.70 -5.61
C LYS A 247 11.75 11.67 -5.95
N TRP A 248 12.15 10.86 -4.97
CA TRP A 248 13.08 9.76 -5.18
C TRP A 248 12.55 8.80 -6.26
N LEU A 249 11.29 8.38 -6.17
CA LEU A 249 10.69 7.49 -7.18
C LEU A 249 10.74 8.08 -8.58
N LYS A 250 10.40 9.37 -8.74
CA LYS A 250 10.53 10.07 -10.03
C LYS A 250 11.97 10.08 -10.53
N ALA A 251 12.94 10.35 -9.65
CA ALA A 251 14.37 10.31 -9.99
C ALA A 251 14.88 8.90 -10.35
N GLN A 252 14.23 7.84 -9.86
CA GLN A 252 14.53 6.45 -10.24
C GLN A 252 14.00 6.07 -11.64
N GLY A 253 13.34 6.97 -12.36
CA GLY A 253 12.68 6.69 -13.65
C GLY A 253 11.18 6.41 -13.54
N GLY A 254 10.57 6.73 -12.38
CA GLY A 254 9.13 6.59 -12.15
C GLY A 254 8.66 5.14 -12.01
N ILE A 255 7.34 4.94 -12.14
CA ILE A 255 6.68 3.64 -11.91
C ILE A 255 7.23 2.55 -12.85
N LYS A 256 7.49 2.86 -14.12
CA LYS A 256 7.99 1.87 -15.09
C LYS A 256 9.35 1.29 -14.66
N ALA A 257 10.28 2.15 -14.26
CA ALA A 257 11.61 1.70 -13.87
C ALA A 257 11.61 0.94 -12.53
N ILE A 258 10.73 1.31 -11.58
CA ILE A 258 10.62 0.60 -10.30
C ILE A 258 9.91 -0.75 -10.46
N GLU A 259 8.96 -0.86 -11.38
CA GLU A 259 8.28 -2.12 -11.73
C GLU A 259 9.30 -3.18 -12.14
N GLU A 260 10.20 -2.88 -13.07
CA GLU A 260 11.25 -3.81 -13.52
C GLU A 260 12.14 -4.29 -12.35
N LYS A 261 12.44 -3.41 -11.39
CA LYS A 261 13.20 -3.78 -10.18
C LYS A 261 12.37 -4.68 -9.25
N ASN A 262 11.08 -4.38 -9.08
CA ASN A 262 10.16 -5.17 -8.26
C ASN A 262 9.93 -6.56 -8.84
N GLU A 263 9.80 -6.69 -10.16
CA GLU A 263 9.71 -7.97 -10.86
C GLU A 263 10.96 -8.83 -10.66
N LYS A 264 12.16 -8.24 -10.80
CA LYS A 264 13.42 -8.96 -10.53
C LYS A 264 13.51 -9.47 -9.10
N LYS A 265 13.13 -8.65 -8.10
CA LYS A 265 13.08 -9.04 -6.69
C LYS A 265 12.13 -10.22 -6.48
N ALA A 266 10.91 -10.09 -6.98
CA ALA A 266 9.89 -11.12 -6.83
C ALA A 266 10.30 -12.43 -7.53
N ALA A 267 10.81 -12.35 -8.76
CA ALA A 267 11.29 -13.51 -9.51
C ALA A 267 12.42 -14.23 -8.78
N LEU A 268 13.42 -13.49 -8.26
CA LEU A 268 14.52 -14.06 -7.49
C LEU A 268 14.02 -14.83 -6.27
N LEU A 269 13.17 -14.21 -5.45
CA LEU A 269 12.67 -14.86 -4.25
C LEU A 269 11.72 -16.03 -4.54
N TYR A 270 10.78 -15.87 -5.47
CA TYR A 270 9.85 -16.97 -5.78
C TYR A 270 10.54 -18.14 -6.46
N SER A 271 11.59 -17.91 -7.26
CA SER A 271 12.38 -19.00 -7.83
C SER A 271 12.99 -19.86 -6.73
N GLU A 272 13.58 -19.23 -5.69
CA GLU A 272 14.12 -19.96 -4.54
C GLU A 272 13.01 -20.71 -3.78
N ILE A 273 11.88 -20.07 -3.50
CA ILE A 273 10.74 -20.70 -2.82
C ILE A 273 10.22 -21.94 -3.58
N ASP A 274 10.25 -21.91 -4.91
CA ASP A 274 9.69 -22.98 -5.75
C ASP A 274 10.63 -24.17 -5.93
N ILE A 275 11.96 -23.95 -5.92
CA ILE A 275 12.95 -25.02 -6.11
C ILE A 275 13.43 -25.62 -4.79
N ASN A 276 13.44 -24.84 -3.71
CA ASN A 276 14.04 -25.23 -2.44
C ASN A 276 13.04 -26.10 -1.62
N PRO A 277 13.35 -27.38 -1.34
CA PRO A 277 12.44 -28.30 -0.68
C PRO A 277 12.17 -27.95 0.79
N CYS A 278 12.99 -27.10 1.41
CA CYS A 278 12.75 -26.60 2.77
C CYS A 278 11.59 -25.61 2.84
N PHE A 279 11.14 -25.06 1.71
CA PHE A 279 10.13 -24.01 1.69
C PHE A 279 8.94 -24.35 0.80
N LYS A 280 7.82 -23.69 1.08
CA LYS A 280 6.61 -23.77 0.26
C LYS A 280 5.89 -22.43 0.25
N GLY A 281 5.58 -21.94 -0.96
CA GLY A 281 4.75 -20.74 -1.13
C GLY A 281 3.33 -20.95 -0.60
N TYR A 282 2.80 -19.94 0.09
CA TYR A 282 1.43 -19.98 0.62
C TYR A 282 0.36 -19.71 -0.45
N THR A 283 0.67 -18.78 -1.36
CA THR A 283 -0.24 -18.22 -2.35
C THR A 283 -0.26 -19.02 -3.65
N ALA A 284 -1.45 -19.14 -4.27
CA ALA A 284 -1.61 -19.63 -5.63
C ALA A 284 -0.70 -18.85 -6.60
N THR A 285 0.06 -19.56 -7.42
CA THR A 285 1.18 -19.00 -8.19
C THR A 285 0.78 -17.81 -9.07
N GLU A 286 -0.36 -17.90 -9.74
CA GLU A 286 -0.92 -16.88 -10.61
C GLU A 286 -1.30 -15.57 -9.90
N ASP A 287 -1.53 -15.64 -8.59
CA ASP A 287 -2.00 -14.53 -7.77
C ASP A 287 -0.93 -14.00 -6.81
N ARG A 288 0.31 -14.50 -6.91
CA ARG A 288 1.45 -14.09 -6.06
C ARG A 288 1.71 -12.59 -6.15
N SER A 289 1.82 -11.95 -4.99
CA SER A 289 2.22 -10.55 -4.88
C SER A 289 3.70 -10.37 -5.18
N ILE A 290 4.04 -9.36 -5.99
CA ILE A 290 5.44 -8.93 -6.17
C ILE A 290 5.96 -8.10 -4.99
N MET A 291 5.07 -7.67 -4.10
CA MET A 291 5.38 -6.78 -2.97
C MET A 291 5.50 -7.55 -1.66
N ASN A 292 4.74 -8.63 -1.47
CA ASN A 292 4.70 -9.41 -0.24
C ASN A 292 4.68 -10.91 -0.56
N ALA A 293 5.83 -11.57 -0.52
CA ALA A 293 5.91 -13.01 -0.68
C ALA A 293 5.69 -13.70 0.66
N THR A 294 4.78 -14.67 0.71
CA THR A 294 4.42 -15.46 1.89
C THR A 294 4.76 -16.93 1.66
N PHE A 295 5.46 -17.53 2.61
CA PHE A 295 5.96 -18.90 2.50
C PHE A 295 6.15 -19.52 3.87
N ASN A 296 6.20 -20.84 3.91
CA ASN A 296 6.34 -21.63 5.12
C ASN A 296 7.54 -22.58 4.99
N LEU A 297 8.11 -23.00 6.12
CA LEU A 297 8.98 -24.17 6.15
C LEU A 297 8.14 -25.43 5.87
N THR A 298 8.74 -26.41 5.20
CA THR A 298 8.14 -27.73 4.98
C THR A 298 8.35 -28.65 6.19
N ASP A 299 9.42 -28.40 6.96
CA ASP A 299 9.71 -29.03 8.25
C ASP A 299 9.93 -27.97 9.34
N GLU A 300 9.10 -27.99 10.38
CA GLU A 300 9.18 -27.05 11.51
C GLU A 300 10.42 -27.29 12.39
N SER A 301 11.10 -28.44 12.28
CA SER A 301 12.34 -28.70 13.00
C SER A 301 13.47 -27.74 12.59
N LEU A 302 13.43 -27.23 11.35
CA LEU A 302 14.41 -26.30 10.78
C LEU A 302 14.24 -24.84 11.26
N LYS A 303 13.18 -24.56 12.03
CA LYS A 303 12.79 -23.20 12.38
C LYS A 303 13.85 -22.46 13.20
N GLU A 304 14.39 -23.10 14.24
CA GLU A 304 15.36 -22.47 15.12
C GLU A 304 16.65 -22.11 14.37
N ASP A 305 17.13 -23.03 13.52
CA ASP A 305 18.30 -22.82 12.68
C ASP A 305 18.07 -21.71 11.65
N PHE A 306 16.92 -21.70 10.97
CA PHE A 306 16.60 -20.67 10.00
C PHE A 306 16.51 -19.29 10.66
N GLU A 307 15.83 -19.16 11.80
CA GLU A 307 15.74 -17.90 12.54
C GLU A 307 17.11 -17.41 13.05
N ALA A 308 17.99 -18.32 13.46
CA ALA A 308 19.37 -18.00 13.82
C ALA A 308 20.17 -17.47 12.61
N MET A 309 20.06 -18.14 11.46
CA MET A 309 20.73 -17.72 10.22
C MET A 309 20.23 -16.37 9.70
N LEU A 310 18.92 -16.11 9.77
CA LEU A 310 18.34 -14.80 9.44
C LEU A 310 18.92 -13.69 10.34
N LYS A 311 19.03 -13.95 11.65
CA LYS A 311 19.59 -13.00 12.61
C LYS A 311 21.07 -12.72 12.35
N GLU A 312 21.84 -13.76 12.04
CA GLU A 312 23.26 -13.67 11.67
C GLU A 312 23.45 -12.87 10.37
N ALA A 313 22.59 -13.07 9.36
CA ALA A 313 22.60 -12.29 8.12
C ALA A 313 22.07 -10.85 8.27
N GLY A 314 21.62 -10.46 9.46
CA GLY A 314 21.07 -9.12 9.72
C GLY A 314 19.70 -8.88 9.08
N ILE A 315 18.95 -9.93 8.76
CA ILE A 315 17.59 -9.86 8.23
C ILE A 315 16.61 -9.57 9.38
N ASN A 316 15.73 -8.59 9.18
CA ASN A 316 14.71 -8.20 10.15
C ASN A 316 13.32 -8.18 9.50
N GLY A 317 12.29 -8.48 10.27
CA GLY A 317 10.89 -8.29 9.86
C GLY A 317 10.34 -9.36 8.90
N LEU A 318 10.95 -10.55 8.86
CA LEU A 318 10.52 -11.66 8.01
C LEU A 318 9.39 -12.52 8.63
N ASN A 319 9.12 -12.38 9.93
CA ASN A 319 8.08 -13.17 10.60
C ASN A 319 6.71 -12.94 9.95
N GLY A 320 6.04 -14.04 9.59
CA GLY A 320 4.71 -14.03 9.02
C GLY A 320 3.67 -13.48 9.99
N HIS A 321 2.54 -13.04 9.45
CA HIS A 321 1.43 -12.60 10.29
C HIS A 321 0.79 -13.81 10.99
N ARG A 322 0.40 -13.66 12.25
CA ARG A 322 -0.19 -14.72 13.11
C ARG A 322 -1.34 -15.52 12.48
N SER A 323 -2.07 -14.93 11.54
CA SER A 323 -3.20 -15.58 10.84
C SER A 323 -2.77 -16.58 9.76
N VAL A 324 -1.55 -16.46 9.25
CA VAL A 324 -0.96 -17.35 8.24
C VAL A 324 0.15 -18.21 8.84
N GLY A 325 0.89 -17.67 9.81
CA GLY A 325 2.12 -18.29 10.31
C GLY A 325 3.28 -18.11 9.32
N GLY A 326 4.34 -18.90 9.48
CA GLY A 326 5.48 -18.93 8.58
C GLY A 326 6.20 -17.58 8.44
N TYR A 327 6.58 -17.26 7.21
CA TYR A 327 7.43 -16.13 6.85
C TYR A 327 6.78 -15.26 5.79
N ARG A 328 7.17 -13.99 5.77
CA ARG A 328 6.76 -13.00 4.79
C ARG A 328 7.89 -12.02 4.48
N ALA A 329 8.33 -12.02 3.23
CA ALA A 329 9.25 -11.03 2.71
C ALA A 329 8.47 -9.87 2.08
N SER A 330 8.51 -8.68 2.69
CA SER A 330 7.94 -7.47 2.08
C SER A 330 9.01 -6.71 1.29
N MET A 331 8.87 -6.71 -0.03
CA MET A 331 9.87 -6.26 -0.99
C MET A 331 9.48 -4.92 -1.63
N TYR A 332 9.05 -3.96 -0.80
CA TYR A 332 8.64 -2.62 -1.23
C TYR A 332 9.68 -1.90 -2.08
N ASN A 333 9.27 -0.83 -2.76
CA ASN A 333 10.09 -0.10 -3.75
C ASN A 333 11.51 0.21 -3.24
N ALA A 334 11.62 0.64 -1.98
CA ALA A 334 12.90 1.01 -1.36
C ALA A 334 13.79 -0.19 -0.96
N LEU A 335 13.26 -1.42 -0.90
CA LEU A 335 14.07 -2.60 -0.65
C LEU A 335 14.91 -2.94 -1.89
N SER A 336 16.23 -3.06 -1.70
CA SER A 336 17.16 -3.39 -2.78
C SER A 336 17.09 -4.86 -3.21
N LEU A 337 17.44 -5.14 -4.46
CA LEU A 337 17.61 -6.51 -4.98
C LEU A 337 18.67 -7.29 -4.18
N GLU A 338 19.76 -6.63 -3.80
CA GLU A 338 20.80 -7.19 -2.93
C GLU A 338 20.23 -7.71 -1.60
N SER A 339 19.25 -7.02 -1.00
CA SER A 339 18.63 -7.49 0.24
C SER A 339 17.85 -8.78 0.02
N VAL A 340 17.19 -8.92 -1.14
CA VAL A 340 16.49 -10.15 -1.52
C VAL A 340 17.50 -11.27 -1.79
N GLN A 341 18.63 -10.97 -2.43
CA GLN A 341 19.70 -11.94 -2.63
C GLN A 341 20.23 -12.50 -1.30
N VAL A 342 20.46 -11.64 -0.30
CA VAL A 342 20.91 -12.10 1.04
C VAL A 342 19.88 -13.04 1.68
N LEU A 343 18.58 -12.82 1.48
CA LEU A 343 17.56 -13.75 1.95
C LEU A 343 17.61 -15.08 1.20
N VAL A 344 17.75 -15.05 -0.13
CA VAL A 344 17.88 -16.27 -0.95
C VAL A 344 19.12 -17.07 -0.56
N ASP A 345 20.26 -16.41 -0.35
CA ASP A 345 21.50 -17.09 0.07
C ASP A 345 21.31 -17.83 1.41
N VAL A 346 20.62 -17.21 2.37
CA VAL A 346 20.26 -17.85 3.66
C VAL A 346 19.32 -19.03 3.46
N MET A 347 18.34 -18.93 2.55
CA MET A 347 17.42 -20.03 2.23
C MET A 347 18.17 -21.22 1.60
N SER A 348 19.07 -20.96 0.64
CA SER A 348 19.89 -22.00 0.03
C SER A 348 20.90 -22.60 1.00
N ASP A 349 21.43 -21.82 1.94
CA ASP A 349 22.29 -22.34 3.01
C ASP A 349 21.54 -23.25 3.99
N LEU A 350 20.25 -22.98 4.24
CA LEU A 350 19.42 -23.84 5.07
C LEU A 350 19.23 -25.21 4.39
N GLU A 351 18.93 -25.21 3.09
CA GLU A 351 18.80 -26.44 2.29
C GLU A 351 20.07 -27.29 2.33
N ARG A 352 21.26 -26.68 2.25
CA ARG A 352 22.53 -27.40 2.34
C ARG A 352 22.78 -28.06 3.70
N LYS A 353 22.11 -27.59 4.76
CA LYS A 353 22.28 -28.09 6.13
C LYS A 353 21.18 -29.09 6.56
N ALA A 354 20.01 -29.03 5.92
CA ALA A 354 18.90 -29.96 6.10
C ALA A 354 19.21 -31.32 5.45
#